data_AF-A0A9E4R8E6-F1
#
_entry.id   AF-A0A9E4R8E6-F1
#
_cell.length_a   1.000
_cell.length_b   1.000
_cell.length_c   1.000
_cell.angle_alpha   90.00
_cell.angle_beta   90.00
_cell.angle_gamma   90.00
#
_symmetry.space_group_name_H-M   'P 1'
#
loop_
_entity.id
_entity.type
_entity.pdbx_description
1 polymer ?
#
loop_
_entity_poly.entity_id
_entity_poly.type
_entity_poly.pdbx_seq_one_letter_code
_entity_poly.pdbx_strand_id
1 'polypeptide(L)' 'LAKGVGHVDQLLEGILLRREPRIPLEGIKVAQRPMYVSSEKAVRELGLPQSPVETALENAVRWFTGHGYILG' A
#
# COMPACT_ATOMS: atom_id res chain seq x y z
N LEU A 1 -25.20 -6.98 3.78
CA LEU A 1 -25.44 -6.46 2.43
C LEU A 1 -24.16 -5.96 1.72
N ALA A 2 -23.10 -5.56 2.44
CA ALA A 2 -21.81 -5.18 1.82
C ALA A 2 -20.85 -6.34 1.46
N LYS A 3 -21.17 -7.60 1.84
CA LYS A 3 -20.33 -8.77 1.53
C LYS A 3 -20.59 -9.42 0.16
N GLY A 4 -21.63 -8.97 -0.56
CA GLY A 4 -22.07 -9.60 -1.82
C GLY A 4 -21.43 -9.04 -3.08
N VAL A 5 -21.03 -7.76 -3.09
CA VAL A 5 -20.51 -7.11 -4.31
C VAL A 5 -19.03 -7.44 -4.55
N GLY A 6 -18.23 -7.62 -3.49
CA GLY A 6 -16.80 -7.89 -3.62
C GLY A 6 -16.44 -9.29 -4.15
N HIS A 7 -17.34 -10.28 -4.08
CA HIS A 7 -17.06 -11.63 -4.63
C HIS A 7 -17.28 -11.71 -6.14
N VAL A 8 -18.11 -10.84 -6.71
CA VAL A 8 -18.44 -10.87 -8.14
C VAL A 8 -17.32 -10.24 -8.97
N ASP A 9 -16.71 -9.17 -8.46
CA ASP A 9 -15.66 -8.42 -9.17
C ASP A 9 -14.39 -9.26 -9.38
N GLN A 10 -14.00 -10.03 -8.36
CA GLN A 10 -12.77 -10.83 -8.40
C GLN A 10 -12.87 -12.09 -9.27
N LEU A 11 -14.07 -12.67 -9.40
CA LEU A 11 -14.31 -13.83 -10.27
C LEU A 11 -14.41 -13.43 -11.74
N LEU A 12 -15.04 -12.28 -12.03
CA LEU A 12 -15.17 -11.79 -13.40
C LEU A 12 -13.83 -11.27 -13.95
N GLU A 13 -13.10 -10.43 -13.21
CA GLU A 13 -11.81 -9.92 -13.71
C GLU A 13 -10.74 -11.01 -13.84
N GLY A 14 -10.68 -11.94 -12.88
CA GLY A 14 -9.68 -13.01 -12.86
C GLY A 14 -9.91 -14.13 -13.89
N ILE A 15 -11.16 -14.52 -14.13
CA ILE A 15 -11.48 -15.66 -15.02
C ILE A 15 -11.82 -15.21 -16.45
N LEU A 16 -12.51 -14.07 -16.61
CA LEU A 16 -12.99 -13.61 -17.93
C LEU A 16 -11.97 -12.71 -18.66
N LEU A 17 -11.19 -11.89 -17.93
CA LEU A 17 -10.36 -10.83 -18.52
C LEU A 17 -8.84 -11.12 -18.52
N ARG A 18 -8.38 -12.23 -17.91
CA ARG A 18 -6.95 -12.61 -17.81
C ARG A 18 -6.04 -11.43 -17.42
N ARG A 19 -6.50 -10.58 -16.50
CA ARG A 19 -5.73 -9.44 -15.98
C ARG A 19 -5.40 -9.67 -14.52
N GLU A 20 -4.20 -9.26 -14.10
CA GLU A 20 -3.85 -9.27 -12.68
C GLU A 20 -4.83 -8.39 -11.90
N PRO A 21 -5.41 -8.90 -10.79
CA PRO A 21 -6.35 -8.14 -10.00
C PRO A 21 -5.68 -6.87 -9.48
N ARG A 22 -6.31 -5.71 -9.74
CA ARG A 22 -5.76 -4.39 -9.39
C ARG A 22 -5.51 -4.20 -7.89
N ILE A 23 -6.15 -5.01 -7.05
CA ILE A 23 -5.95 -4.99 -5.61
C ILE A 23 -5.73 -6.44 -5.15
N PRO A 24 -4.50 -6.81 -4.72
CA PRO A 24 -4.25 -8.14 -4.21
C PRO A 24 -4.99 -8.30 -2.87
N LEU A 25 -5.91 -9.27 -2.81
CA LEU A 25 -6.65 -9.59 -1.59
C LEU A 25 -5.76 -9.84 -0.38
N GLU A 26 -4.60 -10.45 -0.59
CA GLU A 26 -3.67 -10.75 0.49
C GLU A 26 -3.15 -9.47 1.15
N GLY A 27 -2.92 -8.41 0.37
CA GLY A 27 -2.54 -7.09 0.89
C GLY A 27 -3.62 -6.48 1.78
N ILE A 28 -4.89 -6.62 1.40
CA ILE A 28 -6.03 -6.16 2.20
C ILE A 28 -6.10 -6.92 3.54
N LYS A 29 -5.93 -8.25 3.52
CA LYS A 29 -5.98 -9.08 4.73
C LYS A 29 -4.86 -8.75 5.73
N VAL A 30 -3.68 -8.40 5.21
CA VAL A 30 -2.53 -8.00 6.04
C VAL A 30 -2.75 -6.60 6.61
N ALA A 31 -3.21 -5.64 5.79
CA ALA A 31 -3.46 -4.26 6.22
C ALA A 31 -4.57 -4.12 7.27
N GLN A 32 -5.52 -5.06 7.33
CA GLN A 32 -6.57 -5.08 8.36
C GLN A 32 -6.04 -5.32 9.78
N ARG A 33 -4.81 -5.82 9.93
CA ARG A 33 -4.21 -6.11 11.24
C ARG A 33 -3.18 -5.03 11.57
N PRO A 34 -3.34 -4.28 12.68
CA PRO A 34 -2.32 -3.32 13.09
C PRO A 34 -1.04 -4.05 13.47
N MET A 35 0.08 -3.64 12.88
CA MET A 35 1.40 -4.18 13.14
C MET A 35 2.31 -3.05 13.60
N TYR A 36 3.03 -3.28 14.69
CA TYR A 36 4.02 -2.34 15.23
C TYR A 36 5.41 -2.88 14.94
N VAL A 37 6.26 -2.05 14.34
CA VAL A 37 7.65 -2.37 14.00
C VAL A 37 8.57 -1.33 14.63
N SER A 38 9.74 -1.77 15.09
CA SER A 38 10.78 -0.88 15.62
C SER A 38 11.95 -0.78 14.65
N SER A 39 12.36 0.45 14.37
CA SER A 39 13.53 0.76 13.54
C SER A 39 14.83 0.74 14.33
N GLU A 40 14.82 0.46 15.65
CA GLU A 40 16.00 0.54 16.51
C GLU A 40 17.17 -0.32 16.03
N LYS A 41 16.89 -1.50 15.47
CA LYS A 41 17.92 -2.38 14.92
C LYS A 41 18.68 -1.70 13.77
N ALA A 42 17.95 -1.06 12.85
CA ALA A 42 18.53 -0.37 11.71
C ALA A 42 19.34 0.85 12.15
N VAL A 43 18.87 1.58 13.17
CA VAL A 43 19.63 2.69 13.77
C VAL A 43 20.94 2.18 14.36
N ARG A 44 20.90 1.12 15.17
CA ARG A 44 22.07 0.58 15.88
C ARG A 44 23.09 -0.05 14.96
N GLU A 45 22.64 -0.86 14.01
CA GLU A 45 23.52 -1.73 13.22
C GLU A 45 23.92 -1.09 11.88
N LEU A 46 23.08 -0.22 11.32
CA LEU A 46 23.30 0.38 10.00
C LEU A 46 23.54 1.90 10.08
N GLY A 47 23.41 2.51 11.25
CA GLY A 47 23.56 3.96 11.42
C GLY A 47 22.53 4.78 10.66
N LEU A 48 21.35 4.20 10.38
CA LEU A 48 20.29 4.86 9.62
C LEU A 48 19.43 5.75 10.54
N PRO A 49 19.63 7.09 10.55
CA PRO A 49 18.87 7.97 11.43
C PRO A 49 17.38 7.98 11.06
N GLN A 50 16.52 8.08 12.08
CA GLN A 50 15.09 8.22 11.85
C GLN A 50 14.72 9.69 11.61
N SER A 51 13.68 9.91 10.82
CA SER A 51 13.06 11.21 10.59
C SER A 51 11.54 11.10 10.77
N PRO A 52 10.81 12.21 10.99
CA PRO A 52 9.35 12.17 11.08
C PRO A 52 8.71 11.53 9.85
N VAL A 53 7.69 10.69 10.08
CA VAL A 53 7.00 9.96 9.01
C VAL A 53 6.27 10.90 8.05
N GLU A 54 5.81 12.04 8.57
CA GLU A 54 5.12 13.09 7.85
C GLU A 54 5.99 13.65 6.72
N THR A 55 7.28 13.86 7.00
CA THR A 55 8.26 14.34 6.00
C THR A 55 8.45 13.32 4.88
N ALA A 56 8.54 12.03 5.22
CA ALA A 56 8.68 10.97 4.22
C ALA A 56 7.43 10.87 3.33
N LEU A 57 6.25 10.99 3.93
CA LEU A 57 4.97 10.98 3.21
C LEU A 57 4.84 12.20 2.29
N GLU A 58 5.16 13.39 2.77
CA GLU A 58 5.13 14.62 1.97
C GLU A 58 6.06 14.50 0.75
N ASN A 59 7.29 14.02 0.95
CA ASN A 59 8.25 13.81 -0.13
C ASN A 59 7.72 12.84 -1.18
N ALA A 60 7.10 11.74 -0.75
CA ALA A 60 6.51 10.76 -1.66
C ALA A 60 5.37 11.37 -2.49
N VAL A 61 4.42 12.05 -1.84
CA VAL A 61 3.29 12.72 -2.53
C VAL A 61 3.81 13.75 -3.52
N ARG A 62 4.73 14.62 -3.09
CA ARG A 62 5.35 15.64 -3.97
C ARG A 62 6.00 15.01 -5.19
N TRP A 63 6.71 13.89 -5.01
CA TRP A 63 7.35 13.18 -6.12
C TRP A 63 6.30 12.66 -7.10
N PHE A 64 5.25 11.97 -6.64
CA PHE A 64 4.20 11.43 -7.51
C PHE A 64 3.41 12.53 -8.24
N THR A 65 3.07 13.62 -7.55
CA THR A 65 2.40 14.77 -8.16
C THR A 65 3.29 15.44 -9.21
N GLY A 66 4.58 15.64 -8.91
CA GLY A 66 5.53 16.25 -9.83
C GLY A 66 5.78 15.46 -11.12
N HIS A 67 5.57 14.14 -11.08
CA HIS A 67 5.73 13.25 -12.25
C HIS A 67 4.40 12.96 -12.96
N GLY A 68 3.30 13.60 -12.57
CA GLY A 68 2.00 13.45 -13.22
C GLY A 68 1.32 12.09 -12.97
N TYR A 69 1.74 11.34 -11.96
CA TYR A 69 1.10 10.07 -11.57
C TYR A 69 -0.19 10.27 -10.79
N ILE A 70 -0.42 11.47 -10.27
CA ILE A 70 -1.63 11.85 -9.53
C ILE A 70 -2.17 13.14 -10.17
N LEU A 71 -3.45 13.13 -10.54
CA LEU A 71 -4.18 14.34 -10.90
C LEU A 71 -4.44 15.12 -9.61
N GLY A 72 -3.91 16.35 -9.54
CA GLY A 72 -4.09 17.26 -8.40
C GLY A 72 -5.54 17.70 -8.22
#